data_AF-A0A401PMU4-F1
#
_entry.id   AF-A0A401PMU4-F1
#
_cell.length_a   1.000
_cell.length_b   1.000
_cell.length_c   1.000
_cell.angle_alpha   90.00
_cell.angle_beta   90.00
_cell.angle_gamma   90.00
#
_symmetry.space_group_name_H-M   'P 1'
#
loop_
_entity.id
_entity.type
_entity.pdbx_description
1 polymer ?
#
loop_
_entity_poly.entity_id
_entity_poly.type
_entity_poly.pdbx_seq_one_letter_code
_entity_poly.pdbx_strand_id
1 'polypeptide(L)'
;MLILRGPDSTKDPCLNVKCSRHKVCIAQDNHRVVCISHRRLTHSMKETDLAHKQWKGANCKPCPVVHPHPVCGTDGHVYSSPCKLEYQACVSGKQISVKCEGRCPCSSDKSSAEGKGEKKGKSYYFIGSLN
;
A
#
# COMPACT_ATOMS: atom_id res chain seq x y z
N MET A 1 -20.84 -3.79 63.25
CA MET A 1 -19.93 -4.28 62.19
C MET A 1 -20.10 -3.38 60.99
N LEU A 2 -19.32 -2.30 60.89
CA LEU A 2 -19.34 -1.40 59.73
C LEU A 2 -18.60 -2.09 58.59
N ILE A 3 -19.33 -2.64 57.62
CA ILE A 3 -18.72 -3.12 56.39
C ILE A 3 -18.40 -1.88 55.56
N LEU A 4 -17.15 -1.41 55.64
CA LEU A 4 -16.60 -0.51 54.64
C LEU A 4 -16.52 -1.31 53.33
N ARG A 5 -17.60 -1.30 52.55
CA ARG A 5 -17.57 -1.78 51.16
C ARG A 5 -16.66 -0.81 50.40
N GLY A 6 -15.40 -1.20 50.23
CA GLY A 6 -14.47 -0.53 49.32
C GLY A 6 -15.10 -0.39 47.93
N PRO A 7 -14.61 0.56 47.11
CA PRO A 7 -15.16 0.80 45.78
C PRO A 7 -15.15 -0.51 44.99
N ASP A 8 -16.35 -0.98 44.67
CA ASP A 8 -16.59 -2.30 44.11
C ASP A 8 -15.95 -2.40 42.72
N SER A 9 -14.77 -2.99 42.65
CA SER A 9 -13.95 -3.09 41.43
C SER A 9 -14.55 -4.05 40.39
N THR A 10 -15.73 -4.62 40.66
CA THR A 10 -16.43 -5.58 39.79
C THR A 10 -17.52 -4.93 38.93
N LYS A 11 -17.82 -3.63 39.14
CA LYS A 11 -18.84 -2.93 38.36
C LYS A 11 -18.22 -2.45 37.05
N ASP A 12 -18.71 -2.95 35.93
CA ASP A 12 -18.32 -2.45 34.60
C ASP A 12 -18.42 -0.91 34.60
N PRO A 13 -17.30 -0.19 34.42
CA PRO A 13 -17.29 1.26 34.58
C PRO A 13 -18.03 1.97 33.43
N CYS A 14 -18.36 1.26 32.36
CA CYS A 14 -19.18 1.73 31.24
C CYS A 14 -20.69 1.51 31.45
N LEU A 15 -21.12 0.80 32.49
CA LEU A 15 -22.51 0.42 32.74
C LEU A 15 -23.49 1.61 32.85
N ASN A 16 -23.00 2.79 33.26
CA ASN A 16 -23.81 4.02 33.39
C ASN A 16 -23.33 5.17 32.49
N VAL A 17 -22.44 4.91 31.52
CA VAL A 17 -21.85 5.95 30.67
C VAL A 17 -22.64 6.08 29.37
N LYS A 18 -23.29 7.23 29.16
CA LYS A 18 -23.97 7.56 27.90
C LYS A 18 -23.04 8.34 26.98
N CYS A 19 -22.46 7.67 25.99
CA CYS A 19 -21.67 8.33 24.95
C CYS A 19 -22.55 8.93 23.83
N SER A 20 -22.03 9.93 23.12
CA SER A 20 -22.69 10.50 21.94
C SER A 20 -22.89 9.45 20.82
N ARG A 21 -23.82 9.71 19.90
CA ARG A 21 -24.14 8.81 18.78
C ARG A 21 -22.87 8.42 17.99
N HIS A 22 -22.64 7.12 17.82
CA HIS A 22 -21.46 6.49 17.18
C HIS A 22 -20.14 6.46 18.00
N LYS A 23 -20.21 6.66 19.32
CA LYS A 23 -19.08 6.45 20.24
C LYS A 23 -19.31 5.22 21.12
N VAL A 24 -18.23 4.54 21.45
CA VAL A 24 -18.19 3.35 22.31
C VAL A 24 -17.46 3.70 23.60
N CYS A 25 -17.99 3.28 24.75
CA CYS A 25 -17.31 3.41 26.03
C CYS A 25 -16.30 2.28 26.19
N ILE A 26 -15.07 2.62 26.56
CA ILE A 26 -14.04 1.65 26.95
C ILE A 26 -13.51 1.99 28.34
N ALA A 27 -13.20 0.96 29.12
CA ALA A 27 -12.51 1.07 30.39
C ALA A 27 -10.99 1.00 30.16
N GLN A 28 -10.23 1.97 30.68
CA GLN A 28 -8.76 1.91 30.76
C GLN A 28 -8.30 1.48 32.16
N ASP A 29 -7.02 1.13 32.29
CA ASP A 29 -6.36 0.47 33.45
C ASP A 29 -6.47 1.18 34.81
N ASN A 30 -7.06 2.37 34.88
CA ASN A 30 -7.26 3.16 36.10
C ASN A 30 -8.74 3.59 36.31
N HIS A 31 -9.73 2.77 35.92
CA HIS A 31 -11.16 3.11 35.99
C HIS A 31 -11.54 4.36 35.18
N ARG A 32 -10.69 4.74 34.22
CA ARG A 32 -10.93 5.87 33.34
C ARG A 32 -11.85 5.41 32.21
N VAL A 33 -13.00 6.06 32.12
CA VAL A 33 -13.98 5.81 31.07
C VAL A 33 -13.74 6.78 29.92
N VAL A 34 -13.55 6.25 28.72
CA VAL A 34 -13.32 7.07 27.53
C VAL A 34 -14.33 6.70 26.46
N CYS A 35 -15.08 7.69 25.98
CA CYS A 35 -15.96 7.55 24.82
C CYS A 35 -15.16 7.77 23.53
N ILE A 36 -14.74 6.68 22.89
CA ILE A 36 -14.00 6.73 21.63
C ILE A 36 -14.95 6.56 20.44
N SER A 37 -14.69 7.28 19.35
CA SER A 37 -15.42 7.04 18.10
C SER A 37 -15.06 5.68 17.53
N HIS A 38 -16.02 4.93 16.98
CA HIS A 38 -15.77 3.64 16.32
C HIS A 38 -14.72 3.72 15.18
N ARG A 39 -14.55 4.91 14.60
CA ARG A 39 -13.51 5.22 13.60
C ARG A 39 -12.08 5.12 14.14
N ARG A 40 -11.86 5.22 15.46
CA ARG A 40 -10.51 5.11 16.06
C ARG A 40 -10.10 3.66 16.34
N LEU A 41 -11.05 2.76 16.64
CA LEU A 41 -10.76 1.34 16.83
C LEU A 41 -10.28 0.67 15.53
N THR A 42 -10.79 1.12 14.38
CA THR A 42 -10.41 0.58 13.06
C THR A 42 -9.22 1.31 12.42
N HIS A 43 -8.89 2.53 12.86
CA HIS A 43 -7.73 3.27 12.37
C HIS A 43 -6.46 3.02 13.19
N SER A 44 -6.54 2.53 14.43
CA SER A 44 -5.36 2.24 15.28
C SER A 44 -4.51 1.05 14.80
N MET A 45 -4.97 0.30 13.78
CA MET A 45 -4.22 -0.81 13.17
C MET A 45 -3.72 -0.45 11.75
N LYS A 46 -3.79 0.83 11.33
CA LYS A 46 -3.43 1.22 9.96
C LYS A 46 -2.37 2.31 9.89
N GLU A 47 -1.36 2.21 10.75
CA GLU A 47 -0.21 3.13 10.72
C GLU A 47 1.15 2.45 10.91
N THR A 48 1.29 1.18 10.49
CA THR A 48 2.61 0.55 10.25
C THR A 48 2.60 -0.49 9.13
N ASP A 49 1.65 -0.44 8.18
CA ASP A 49 1.63 -1.40 7.07
C ASP A 49 2.30 -0.82 5.82
N LEU A 50 3.62 -0.95 5.80
CA LEU A 50 4.40 -1.07 4.57
C LEU A 50 4.09 -2.42 3.87
N ALA A 51 2.83 -2.82 3.74
CA ALA A 51 2.44 -3.94 2.91
C ALA A 51 0.93 -3.90 2.62
N HIS A 52 0.57 -4.04 1.34
CA HIS A 52 -0.78 -4.44 0.92
C HIS A 52 -1.94 -3.49 1.30
N LYS A 53 -1.94 -2.26 0.77
CA LYS A 53 -3.23 -1.62 0.44
C LYS A 53 -3.84 -2.40 -0.73
N GLN A 54 -4.59 -3.44 -0.39
CA GLN A 54 -5.41 -4.26 -1.27
C GLN A 54 -6.30 -3.38 -2.15
N TRP A 55 -5.84 -3.07 -3.35
CA TRP A 55 -6.65 -2.51 -4.42
C TRP A 55 -7.40 -3.67 -5.07
N LYS A 56 -8.69 -3.78 -4.73
CA LYS A 56 -9.65 -4.63 -5.43
C LYS A 56 -9.68 -4.21 -6.90
N GLY A 57 -8.97 -4.91 -7.79
CA GLY A 57 -9.10 -4.66 -9.23
C GLY A 57 -8.03 -5.24 -10.16
N ALA A 58 -6.85 -5.63 -9.69
CA ALA A 58 -5.80 -6.17 -10.56
C ALA A 58 -5.33 -7.54 -10.08
N ASN A 59 -5.36 -8.57 -10.96
CA ASN A 59 -4.81 -9.90 -10.72
C ASN A 59 -3.27 -9.86 -10.78
N CYS A 60 -2.65 -9.04 -9.91
CA CYS A 60 -1.19 -8.91 -9.87
C CYS A 60 -0.59 -10.16 -9.24
N LYS A 61 0.33 -10.81 -9.96
CA LYS A 61 1.00 -12.01 -9.45
C LYS A 61 2.02 -11.62 -8.37
N PRO A 62 1.94 -12.20 -7.16
CA PRO A 62 2.96 -11.97 -6.15
C PRO A 62 4.30 -12.56 -6.61
N CYS A 63 5.38 -11.87 -6.28
CA CYS A 63 6.72 -12.34 -6.62
C CYS A 63 7.16 -13.44 -5.65
N PRO A 64 7.75 -14.54 -6.14
CA PRO A 64 8.47 -15.47 -5.28
C PRO A 64 9.65 -14.74 -4.62
N VAL A 65 10.23 -15.34 -3.57
CA VAL A 65 11.46 -14.82 -2.95
C VAL A 65 12.60 -15.05 -3.94
N VAL A 66 12.81 -14.08 -4.84
CA VAL A 66 13.90 -14.09 -5.82
C VAL A 66 15.12 -13.42 -5.20
N HIS A 67 16.31 -13.84 -5.63
CA HIS A 67 17.56 -13.14 -5.32
C HIS A 67 17.43 -11.63 -5.58
N PRO A 68 17.99 -10.78 -4.70
CA PRO A 68 17.93 -9.35 -4.86
C PRO A 68 18.67 -8.95 -6.14
N HIS A 69 17.93 -8.43 -7.10
CA HIS A 69 18.45 -7.93 -8.37
C HIS A 69 17.92 -6.50 -8.56
N PRO A 70 18.56 -5.50 -7.91
CA PRO A 70 18.03 -4.16 -7.88
C PRO A 70 17.94 -3.57 -9.30
N VAL A 71 16.85 -2.89 -9.61
CA VAL A 71 16.62 -2.21 -10.88
C VAL A 71 16.08 -0.81 -10.65
N CYS A 72 16.49 0.13 -11.49
CA CYS A 72 15.95 1.49 -11.52
C CYS A 72 14.75 1.50 -12.47
N GLY A 73 13.58 1.93 -12.00
CA GLY A 73 12.40 2.14 -12.82
C GLY A 73 12.46 3.43 -13.64
N THR A 74 11.64 3.51 -14.68
CA THR A 74 11.43 4.74 -15.46
C THR A 74 10.78 5.86 -14.66
N ASP A 75 10.15 5.52 -13.53
CA ASP A 75 9.62 6.44 -12.53
C ASP A 75 10.70 7.00 -11.58
N GLY A 76 11.96 6.57 -11.73
CA GLY A 76 13.08 7.01 -10.89
C GLY A 76 13.17 6.31 -9.54
N HIS A 77 12.33 5.31 -9.28
CA HIS A 77 12.41 4.50 -8.06
C HIS A 77 13.28 3.26 -8.26
N VAL A 78 13.97 2.86 -7.20
CA VAL A 78 14.74 1.60 -7.18
C VAL A 78 13.85 0.49 -6.63
N TYR A 79 13.77 -0.61 -7.37
CA TYR A 79 13.04 -1.82 -7.01
C TYR A 79 14.02 -2.94 -6.71
N SER A 80 13.74 -3.74 -5.66
CA SER A 80 14.65 -4.83 -5.23
C SER A 80 14.76 -5.99 -6.22
N SER A 81 13.80 -6.11 -7.15
CA SER A 81 13.80 -7.08 -8.24
C SER A 81 12.93 -6.58 -9.40
N PRO A 82 13.17 -7.06 -10.64
CA PRO A 82 12.30 -6.74 -11.78
C PRO A 82 10.86 -7.19 -11.55
N CYS A 83 10.64 -8.34 -10.91
CA CYS A 83 9.29 -8.78 -10.55
C CYS A 83 8.60 -7.78 -9.60
N LYS A 84 9.34 -7.21 -8.63
CA LYS A 84 8.75 -6.24 -7.70
C LYS A 84 8.37 -4.94 -8.41
N LEU A 85 9.13 -4.54 -9.44
CA LEU A 85 8.78 -3.43 -10.31
C LEU A 85 7.48 -3.70 -11.07
N GLU A 86 7.35 -4.88 -11.70
CA GLU A 86 6.13 -5.28 -12.41
C GLU A 86 4.91 -5.38 -11.48
N TYR A 87 5.11 -5.93 -10.29
CA TYR A 87 4.08 -5.97 -9.27
C TYR A 87 3.65 -4.56 -8.89
N GLN A 88 4.60 -3.64 -8.68
CA GLN A 88 4.29 -2.24 -8.37
C GLN A 88 3.55 -1.54 -9.52
N ALA A 89 3.99 -1.76 -10.76
CA ALA A 89 3.33 -1.25 -11.97
C ALA A 89 1.88 -1.72 -12.02
N CYS A 90 1.65 -3.02 -11.78
CA CYS A 90 0.34 -3.64 -11.77
C CYS A 90 -0.57 -3.09 -10.65
N VAL A 91 -0.10 -3.04 -9.40
CA VAL A 91 -0.94 -2.58 -8.26
C VAL A 91 -1.18 -1.07 -8.29
N SER A 92 -0.26 -0.30 -8.86
CA SER A 92 -0.40 1.16 -9.00
C SER A 92 -1.18 1.56 -10.25
N GLY A 93 -1.44 0.62 -11.17
CA GLY A 93 -2.03 0.93 -12.48
C GLY A 93 -1.14 1.84 -13.34
N LYS A 94 0.17 1.86 -13.08
CA LYS A 94 1.14 2.70 -13.79
C LYS A 94 2.00 1.82 -14.69
N GLN A 95 2.33 2.32 -15.89
CA GLN A 95 3.35 1.67 -16.70
C GLN A 95 4.73 2.07 -16.19
N ILE A 96 5.40 1.15 -15.50
CA ILE A 96 6.76 1.29 -15.01
C ILE A 96 7.59 0.23 -15.72
N SER A 97 8.72 0.61 -16.29
CA SER A 97 9.66 -0.30 -16.94
C SER A 97 11.05 -0.09 -16.36
N VAL A 98 11.95 -1.05 -16.56
CA VAL A 98 13.35 -0.89 -16.14
C VAL A 98 14.01 0.18 -17.01
N LYS A 99 14.63 1.16 -16.36
CA LYS A 99 15.46 2.21 -16.97
C LYS A 99 16.93 1.82 -17.00
N CYS A 100 17.44 1.25 -15.91
CA CYS A 100 18.77 0.65 -15.85
C CYS A 100 18.82 -0.45 -14.78
N GLU A 101 19.76 -1.38 -14.94
CA GLU A 101 20.10 -2.34 -13.91
C GLU A 101 20.82 -1.64 -12.75
N GLY A 102 20.60 -2.13 -11.52
CA GLY A 102 21.16 -1.53 -10.32
C GLY A 102 20.29 -0.43 -9.72
N ARG A 103 20.95 0.53 -9.06
CA ARG A 103 20.29 1.65 -8.36
C ARG A 103 20.29 2.89 -9.24
N CYS A 104 19.28 3.73 -9.10
CA CYS A 104 19.30 5.07 -9.66
C CYS A 104 20.34 5.94 -8.91
N PRO A 105 20.96 6.95 -9.54
CA PRO A 105 20.80 7.37 -10.93
C PRO A 105 21.57 6.48 -11.93
N CYS A 106 21.00 6.27 -13.10
CA CYS A 106 21.68 5.57 -14.20
C CYS A 106 22.80 6.47 -14.73
N SER A 107 24.07 6.07 -14.57
CA SER A 107 25.18 6.68 -15.29
C SER A 107 24.96 6.44 -16.79
N SER A 108 25.01 7.50 -17.59
CA SER A 108 24.52 7.56 -18.99
C SER A 108 25.24 6.66 -20.01
N ASP A 109 26.01 5.67 -19.58
CA ASP A 109 26.82 4.83 -20.43
C ASP A 109 26.51 3.37 -20.12
N LYS A 110 25.95 2.65 -21.13
CA LYS A 110 25.55 1.22 -21.14
C LYS A 110 24.10 0.93 -20.71
N SER A 111 23.14 1.43 -21.47
CA SER A 111 21.83 0.78 -21.61
C SER A 111 21.98 -0.50 -22.45
N SER A 112 22.18 -1.63 -21.78
CA SER A 112 22.03 -2.95 -22.39
C SER A 112 20.55 -3.31 -22.50
N ALA A 113 20.18 -3.81 -23.68
CA ALA A 113 18.86 -4.26 -24.15
C ALA A 113 18.21 -5.32 -23.22
N GLU A 114 16.90 -5.60 -23.20
CA GLU A 114 15.93 -5.78 -24.28
C GLU A 114 14.49 -5.54 -23.79
N GLY A 115 13.68 -4.92 -24.65
CA GLY A 115 12.25 -4.76 -24.46
C GLY A 115 11.63 -4.11 -25.68
N LYS A 116 11.57 -4.83 -26.81
CA LYS A 116 10.87 -4.39 -28.01
C LYS A 116 9.36 -4.34 -27.75
N GLY A 117 8.89 -3.20 -27.26
CA GLY A 117 7.50 -2.77 -27.41
C GLY A 117 7.28 -2.24 -28.83
N GLU A 118 7.00 -3.13 -29.77
CA GLU A 118 6.69 -2.80 -31.16
C GLU A 118 5.33 -2.08 -31.25
N LYS A 119 5.34 -0.75 -31.09
CA LYS A 119 4.22 0.11 -31.52
C LYS A 119 4.30 0.26 -33.04
N LYS A 120 3.68 -0.65 -33.79
CA LYS A 120 3.43 -0.48 -35.23
C LYS A 120 2.44 0.67 -35.43
N GLY A 121 2.96 1.89 -35.52
CA GLY A 121 2.26 3.01 -36.16
C GLY A 121 2.13 2.69 -37.65
N LYS A 122 0.91 2.46 -38.12
CA LYS A 122 0.64 2.28 -39.55
C LYS A 122 0.78 3.65 -40.23
N SER A 123 1.93 3.91 -40.84
CA SER A 123 2.11 5.06 -41.72
C SER A 123 1.49 4.73 -43.07
N TYR A 124 0.36 5.36 -43.40
CA TYR A 124 -0.22 5.33 -44.74
C TYR A 124 0.61 6.23 -45.66
N TYR A 125 1.01 5.73 -46.82
CA TYR A 125 1.50 6.53 -47.94
C TYR A 125 0.60 6.26 -49.14
N PHE A 126 -0.11 7.30 -49.60
CA PHE A 126 -0.83 7.28 -50.87
C PHE A 126 0.20 7.38 -52.00
N ILE A 127 0.47 6.28 -52.68
CA ILE A 127 1.21 6.27 -53.94
C ILE A 127 0.29 6.82 -55.03
N GLY A 128 0.65 8.00 -55.57
CA GLY A 128 -0.03 8.60 -56.70
C GLY A 128 0.07 7.67 -57.91
N SER A 129 -1.07 7.33 -58.50
CA SER A 129 -1.14 6.71 -59.81
C SER A 129 -1.00 7.81 -60.87
N LEU A 130 0.17 7.85 -61.51
CA LEU A 130 0.32 8.43 -62.84
C LEU A 130 0.03 7.34 -63.86
N ASN A 131 -1.10 7.45 -64.56
CA ASN A 131 -1.26 7.24 -66.01
C ASN A 131 -2.65 7.71 -66.43
#